data_AF-A0A8H4CN14-F1
#
_entry.id   AF-A0A8H4CN14-F1
#
_cell.length_a   1.000
_cell.length_b   1.000
_cell.length_c   1.000
_cell.angle_alpha   90.00
_cell.angle_beta   90.00
_cell.angle_gamma   90.00
#
_symmetry.space_group_name_H-M   'P 1'
#
loop_
_entity.id
_entity.type
_entity.pdbx_description
1 polymer ?
#
loop_
_entity_poly.entity_id
_entity_poly.type
_entity_poly.pdbx_seq_one_letter_code
_entity_poly.pdbx_strand_id
1 'polypeptide(L)'
;MAYIFDWLSGSIDSNSIDEAFRQNLRWFFSCYDDHSSPEDVTRLKRIRAFEPFMLGMSDQQLTTGVTLTIVTMFMTFNNNLSEKFSVFSFQIATRLGYFSCIVHICTISLLREHFDGYESLRTFRVCVVAVLPVLLIICMTISESVTFRFNRHISVKCAKQLFKFIDPDRPHYVALSDEVVVLLIQTVLVLVIVLGYSRRFLELYHKDARADYHYWSRWSLQRLLGELAENNSRPRWNHCLSLEELRISKDDPTVDRWILALDIWTELISTSFLWEIIWLGFYFVFGMGNFWKFYLDTDLTHRMDANFGQVILLILVCILFLSAWVASSCKCFFNALSNLDKPM
;
A
#
# COMPACT_ATOMS: atom_id res chain seq x y z
N MET A 1 -8.95 1.80 -14.99
CA MET A 1 -9.47 1.02 -13.85
C MET A 1 -10.01 -0.33 -14.30
N ALA A 2 -11.10 -0.45 -15.07
CA ALA A 2 -11.64 -1.74 -15.55
C ALA A 2 -10.57 -2.71 -16.13
N TYR A 3 -9.62 -2.18 -16.89
CA TYR A 3 -8.50 -2.92 -17.48
C TYR A 3 -7.44 -3.46 -16.48
N ILE A 4 -7.30 -2.85 -15.30
CA ILE A 4 -6.41 -3.33 -14.23
C ILE A 4 -7.01 -4.59 -13.58
N PHE A 5 -8.34 -4.61 -13.43
CA PHE A 5 -9.06 -5.74 -12.85
C PHE A 5 -9.10 -6.96 -13.77
N ASP A 6 -9.23 -6.73 -15.07
CA ASP A 6 -9.19 -7.81 -16.06
C ASP A 6 -7.76 -8.35 -16.22
N TRP A 7 -6.71 -7.54 -16.02
CA TRP A 7 -5.32 -8.02 -16.01
C TRP A 7 -5.05 -9.03 -14.88
N LEU A 8 -5.63 -8.83 -13.70
CA LEU A 8 -5.52 -9.74 -12.56
C LEU A 8 -6.36 -11.02 -12.69
N SER A 9 -7.30 -11.06 -13.66
CA SER A 9 -8.18 -12.22 -13.87
C SER A 9 -7.50 -13.40 -14.58
N GLY A 10 -6.29 -13.21 -15.14
CA GLY A 10 -5.60 -14.22 -15.93
C GLY A 10 -4.66 -15.13 -15.14
N SER A 11 -4.30 -14.77 -13.91
CA SER A 11 -3.26 -15.48 -13.15
C SER A 11 -3.68 -15.99 -11.77
N ILE A 12 -4.92 -15.77 -11.35
CA ILE A 12 -5.44 -16.16 -10.03
C ILE A 12 -6.70 -16.98 -10.22
N ASP A 13 -6.73 -18.20 -9.66
CA ASP A 13 -7.95 -19.02 -9.53
C ASP A 13 -9.00 -18.20 -8.77
N SER A 14 -9.97 -17.68 -9.51
CA SER A 14 -10.81 -16.62 -8.98
C SER A 14 -11.93 -17.16 -8.12
N ASN A 15 -12.03 -16.62 -6.92
CA ASN A 15 -13.13 -16.91 -6.01
C ASN A 15 -14.46 -16.35 -6.57
N SER A 16 -15.57 -16.97 -6.17
CA SER A 16 -16.95 -16.57 -6.48
C SER A 16 -17.24 -15.08 -6.26
N ILE A 17 -16.64 -14.44 -5.24
CA ILE A 17 -16.78 -13.00 -4.98
C ILE A 17 -16.10 -12.17 -6.06
N ASP A 18 -14.90 -12.56 -6.50
CA ASP A 18 -14.19 -11.86 -7.58
C ASP A 18 -14.93 -11.99 -8.90
N GLU A 19 -15.61 -13.12 -9.13
CA GLU A 19 -16.47 -13.33 -10.30
C GLU A 19 -17.75 -12.48 -10.23
N ALA A 20 -18.44 -12.44 -9.08
CA ALA A 20 -19.62 -11.60 -8.89
C ALA A 20 -19.29 -10.10 -8.98
N PHE A 21 -18.16 -9.69 -8.41
CA PHE A 21 -17.63 -8.34 -8.55
C PHE A 21 -17.27 -8.03 -10.01
N ARG A 22 -16.65 -8.98 -10.73
CA ARG A 22 -16.40 -8.85 -12.17
C ARG A 22 -17.67 -8.69 -12.97
N GLN A 23 -18.71 -9.49 -12.71
CA GLN A 23 -19.98 -9.38 -13.41
C GLN A 23 -20.65 -8.03 -13.15
N ASN A 24 -20.62 -7.52 -11.92
CA ASN A 24 -21.11 -6.18 -11.58
C ASN A 24 -20.29 -5.08 -12.26
N LEU A 25 -18.97 -5.19 -12.29
CA LEU A 25 -18.12 -4.23 -13.00
C LEU A 25 -18.36 -4.27 -14.50
N ARG A 26 -18.46 -5.47 -15.09
CA ARG A 26 -18.80 -5.64 -16.51
C ARG A 26 -20.13 -4.98 -16.78
N TRP A 27 -21.15 -5.25 -16.00
CA TRP A 27 -22.46 -4.59 -16.12
C TRP A 27 -22.34 -3.06 -16.02
N PHE A 28 -21.59 -2.54 -15.04
CA PHE A 28 -21.38 -1.10 -14.85
C PHE A 28 -20.63 -0.45 -16.02
N PHE A 29 -19.66 -1.15 -16.61
CA PHE A 29 -18.90 -0.70 -17.78
C PHE A 29 -19.51 -1.16 -19.11
N SER A 30 -20.59 -1.95 -19.10
CA SER A 30 -21.23 -2.56 -20.28
C SER A 30 -21.95 -1.53 -21.15
N CYS A 31 -21.95 -0.26 -20.79
CA CYS A 31 -22.26 0.82 -21.72
C CYS A 31 -21.13 1.06 -22.74
N TYR A 32 -20.00 0.35 -22.64
CA TYR A 32 -18.89 0.43 -23.59
C TYR A 32 -18.42 -0.96 -24.04
N ASP A 33 -19.01 -1.36 -25.16
CA ASP A 33 -18.45 -2.15 -26.26
C ASP A 33 -18.91 -3.59 -26.52
N ASP A 34 -18.94 -3.87 -27.83
CA ASP A 34 -19.65 -4.89 -28.60
C ASP A 34 -18.70 -6.01 -29.14
N HIS A 35 -19.26 -7.20 -29.35
CA HIS A 35 -18.80 -8.42 -30.04
C HIS A 35 -17.29 -8.74 -30.34
N SER A 36 -16.74 -9.68 -29.53
CA SER A 36 -15.96 -10.91 -29.85
C SER A 36 -14.66 -10.93 -30.71
N SER A 37 -13.59 -11.50 -30.11
CA SER A 37 -12.59 -12.50 -30.63
C SER A 37 -11.22 -12.10 -31.28
N PRO A 38 -10.81 -10.84 -31.46
CA PRO A 38 -9.38 -10.44 -31.56
C PRO A 38 -8.84 -9.74 -30.30
N GLU A 39 -9.68 -9.58 -29.28
CA GLU A 39 -9.41 -8.73 -28.13
C GLU A 39 -8.37 -9.30 -27.16
N ASP A 40 -8.31 -10.62 -26.98
CA ASP A 40 -7.42 -11.24 -25.99
C ASP A 40 -5.94 -11.04 -26.32
N VAL A 41 -5.56 -11.14 -27.60
CA VAL A 41 -4.17 -10.88 -28.05
C VAL A 41 -3.81 -9.40 -27.87
N THR A 42 -4.75 -8.49 -28.15
CA THR A 42 -4.56 -7.04 -27.96
C THR A 42 -4.51 -6.68 -26.48
N ARG A 43 -5.29 -7.36 -25.64
CA ARG A 43 -5.31 -7.26 -24.17
C ARG A 43 -3.97 -7.71 -23.58
N LEU A 44 -3.48 -8.89 -23.95
CA LEU A 44 -2.20 -9.41 -23.47
C LEU A 44 -1.03 -8.48 -23.86
N LYS A 45 -1.06 -7.91 -25.06
CA LYS A 45 -0.09 -6.89 -25.50
C LYS A 45 -0.17 -5.62 -24.64
N ARG A 46 -1.38 -5.13 -24.33
CA ARG A 46 -1.57 -3.92 -23.48
C ARG A 46 -1.06 -4.14 -22.06
N ILE A 47 -1.29 -5.33 -21.52
CA ILE A 47 -0.82 -5.82 -20.24
C ILE A 47 0.72 -5.82 -20.20
N ARG A 48 1.35 -6.48 -21.17
CA ARG A 48 2.82 -6.51 -21.28
C ARG A 48 3.44 -5.13 -21.50
N ALA A 49 2.70 -4.19 -22.08
CA ALA A 49 3.15 -2.81 -22.21
C ALA A 49 2.99 -2.00 -20.90
N PHE A 50 2.07 -2.39 -20.02
CA PHE A 50 1.82 -1.71 -18.75
C PHE A 50 2.81 -2.13 -17.67
N GLU A 51 3.28 -3.38 -17.71
CA GLU A 51 4.23 -3.93 -16.75
C GLU A 51 5.57 -3.14 -16.69
N PRO A 52 6.29 -2.86 -17.80
CA PRO A 52 7.49 -2.02 -17.79
C PRO A 52 7.23 -0.59 -17.30
N PHE A 53 6.04 -0.06 -17.59
CA PHE A 53 5.63 1.25 -17.13
C PHE A 53 5.43 1.28 -15.61
N MET A 54 4.71 0.30 -15.06
CA MET A 54 4.52 0.16 -13.61
C MET A 54 5.84 -0.13 -12.90
N LEU A 55 6.71 -0.92 -13.52
CA LEU A 55 8.07 -1.18 -13.04
C LEU A 55 8.87 0.13 -12.95
N GLY A 56 8.91 0.92 -14.02
CA GLY A 56 9.61 2.20 -14.05
C GLY A 56 9.04 3.23 -13.06
N MET A 57 7.71 3.32 -12.95
CA MET A 57 7.07 4.20 -11.96
C MET A 57 7.40 3.77 -10.54
N SER A 58 7.36 2.47 -10.25
CA SER A 58 7.77 1.91 -8.96
C SER A 58 9.23 2.29 -8.70
N ASP A 59 10.16 2.00 -9.60
CA ASP A 59 11.59 2.26 -9.39
C ASP A 59 11.90 3.75 -9.14
N GLN A 60 11.21 4.64 -9.84
CA GLN A 60 11.31 6.08 -9.62
C GLN A 60 10.80 6.47 -8.22
N GLN A 61 9.66 5.93 -7.80
CA GLN A 61 9.12 6.19 -6.47
C GLN A 61 9.97 5.55 -5.36
N LEU A 62 10.65 4.43 -5.62
CA LEU A 62 11.55 3.78 -4.68
C LEU A 62 12.75 4.65 -4.42
N THR A 63 13.40 5.03 -5.51
CA THR A 63 14.59 5.86 -5.47
C THR A 63 14.27 7.19 -4.80
N THR A 64 13.12 7.78 -5.14
CA THR A 64 12.65 9.04 -4.53
C THR A 64 12.38 8.87 -3.04
N GLY A 65 11.58 7.88 -2.63
CA GLY A 65 11.22 7.65 -1.23
C GLY A 65 12.42 7.32 -0.37
N VAL A 66 13.32 6.44 -0.84
CA VAL A 66 14.55 6.06 -0.15
C VAL A 66 15.48 7.26 -0.02
N THR A 67 15.78 7.95 -1.12
CA THR A 67 16.68 9.12 -1.10
C THR A 67 16.16 10.18 -0.14
N LEU A 68 14.88 10.48 -0.23
CA LEU A 68 14.26 11.48 0.61
C LEU A 68 14.28 11.10 2.08
N THR A 69 13.97 9.85 2.42
CA THR A 69 13.96 9.39 3.81
C THR A 69 15.38 9.39 4.38
N ILE A 70 16.38 8.95 3.60
CA ILE A 70 17.79 8.99 3.98
C ILE A 70 18.27 10.43 4.18
N VAL A 71 17.99 11.33 3.23
CA VAL A 71 18.38 12.75 3.34
C VAL A 71 17.71 13.40 4.55
N THR A 72 16.43 13.12 4.77
CA THR A 72 15.68 13.62 5.93
C THR A 72 16.31 13.15 7.24
N MET A 73 16.65 11.86 7.34
CA MET A 73 17.35 11.30 8.50
C MET A 73 18.73 11.95 8.68
N PHE A 74 19.52 12.04 7.62
CA PHE A 74 20.85 12.65 7.67
C PHE A 74 20.80 14.12 8.13
N MET A 75 19.87 14.91 7.57
CA MET A 75 19.65 16.30 7.98
C MET A 75 19.17 16.41 9.43
N THR A 76 18.39 15.43 9.92
CA THR A 76 17.89 15.41 11.30
C THR A 76 18.98 15.08 12.32
N PHE A 77 19.87 14.15 12.00
CA PHE A 77 20.92 13.71 12.92
C PHE A 77 22.22 14.53 12.83
N ASN A 78 22.44 15.29 11.76
CA ASN A 78 23.60 16.16 11.61
C ASN A 78 23.37 17.56 12.23
N ASN A 79 24.18 17.91 13.23
CA ASN A 79 24.04 19.15 14.03
C ASN A 79 24.17 20.46 13.22
N ASN A 80 24.89 20.44 12.10
CA ASN A 80 25.10 21.64 11.28
C ASN A 80 23.96 21.85 10.26
N LEU A 81 23.41 20.76 9.72
CA LEU A 81 22.36 20.81 8.70
C LEU A 81 20.96 20.95 9.31
N SER A 82 20.75 20.38 10.50
CA SER A 82 19.48 20.46 11.23
C SER A 82 19.04 21.88 11.60
N GLU A 83 19.95 22.86 11.56
CA GLU A 83 19.64 24.26 11.84
C GLU A 83 18.85 24.93 10.71
N LYS A 84 19.11 24.53 9.46
CA LYS A 84 18.43 25.06 8.26
C LYS A 84 17.22 24.23 7.85
N PHE A 85 17.08 23.03 8.42
CA PHE A 85 16.00 22.12 8.10
C PHE A 85 14.82 22.34 9.06
N SER A 86 13.67 22.75 8.54
CA SER A 86 12.47 23.01 9.35
C SER A 86 11.69 21.74 9.68
N VAL A 87 11.02 21.73 10.83
CA VAL A 87 10.13 20.62 11.25
C VAL A 87 9.03 20.38 10.20
N PHE A 88 8.47 21.43 9.63
CA PHE A 88 7.51 21.32 8.53
C PHE A 88 8.05 20.52 7.34
N SER A 89 9.28 20.81 6.89
CA SER A 89 9.90 20.10 5.77
C SER A 89 10.15 18.63 6.11
N PHE A 90 10.58 18.34 7.35
CA PHE A 90 10.72 16.97 7.86
C PHE A 90 9.39 16.20 7.81
N GLN A 91 8.29 16.82 8.22
CA GLN A 91 6.97 16.19 8.23
C GLN A 91 6.41 15.94 6.82
N ILE A 92 6.58 16.89 5.89
CA ILE A 92 6.23 16.68 4.47
C ILE A 92 7.02 15.51 3.90
N ALA A 93 8.34 15.52 4.12
CA ALA A 93 9.21 14.47 3.63
C ALA A 93 8.75 13.09 4.17
N THR A 94 8.52 12.99 5.48
CA THR A 94 8.02 11.76 6.11
C THR A 94 6.73 11.25 5.47
N ARG A 95 5.75 12.13 5.19
CA ARG A 95 4.49 11.74 4.52
C ARG A 95 4.68 11.30 3.07
N LEU A 96 5.60 11.92 2.34
CA LEU A 96 5.93 11.50 0.97
C LEU A 96 6.65 10.15 0.96
N GLY A 97 7.51 9.90 1.95
CA GLY A 97 8.09 8.57 2.20
C GLY A 97 7.02 7.52 2.48
N TYR A 98 5.98 7.87 3.26
CA TYR A 98 4.82 7.01 3.49
C TYR A 98 4.06 6.68 2.20
N PHE A 99 3.74 7.68 1.38
CA PHE A 99 3.08 7.42 0.09
C PHE A 99 3.92 6.52 -0.83
N SER A 100 5.24 6.75 -0.89
CA SER A 100 6.15 5.86 -1.62
C SER A 100 6.05 4.42 -1.11
N CYS A 101 6.05 4.18 0.21
CA CYS A 101 5.88 2.83 0.77
C CYS A 101 4.58 2.16 0.33
N ILE A 102 3.46 2.88 0.37
CA ILE A 102 2.17 2.32 -0.05
C ILE A 102 2.23 1.90 -1.52
N VAL A 103 2.72 2.77 -2.41
CA VAL A 103 2.84 2.42 -3.83
C VAL A 103 3.81 1.25 -4.05
N HIS A 104 4.84 1.11 -3.24
CA HIS A 104 5.70 -0.08 -3.27
C HIS A 104 4.98 -1.37 -2.92
N ILE A 105 4.18 -1.35 -1.86
CA ILE A 105 3.37 -2.52 -1.49
C ILE A 105 2.42 -2.88 -2.66
N CYS A 106 1.80 -1.89 -3.31
CA CYS A 106 0.97 -2.12 -4.50
C CYS A 106 1.79 -2.80 -5.61
N THR A 107 2.91 -2.19 -5.97
CA THR A 107 3.67 -2.55 -7.19
C THR A 107 4.36 -3.91 -7.04
N ILE A 108 4.78 -4.32 -5.85
CA ILE A 108 5.28 -5.67 -5.59
C ILE A 108 4.22 -6.73 -5.87
N SER A 109 2.96 -6.43 -5.55
CA SER A 109 1.84 -7.34 -5.81
C SER A 109 1.66 -7.54 -7.31
N LEU A 110 1.79 -6.47 -8.09
CA LEU A 110 1.63 -6.52 -9.55
C LEU A 110 2.84 -7.14 -10.27
N LEU A 111 4.06 -6.85 -9.80
CA LEU A 111 5.30 -7.27 -10.46
C LEU A 111 5.80 -8.64 -9.99
N ARG A 112 5.01 -9.38 -9.21
CA ARG A 112 5.42 -10.66 -8.64
C ARG A 112 5.81 -11.68 -9.71
N GLU A 113 4.97 -11.84 -10.73
CA GLU A 113 5.22 -12.76 -11.85
C GLU A 113 6.49 -12.38 -12.62
N HIS A 114 6.73 -11.08 -12.80
CA HIS A 114 7.96 -10.58 -13.41
C HIS A 114 9.21 -11.03 -12.64
N PHE A 115 9.17 -10.94 -11.31
CA PHE A 115 10.32 -11.25 -10.46
C PHE A 115 10.58 -12.75 -10.29
N ASP A 116 9.62 -13.62 -10.62
CA ASP A 116 9.85 -15.07 -10.61
C ASP A 116 10.90 -15.50 -11.65
N GLY A 117 11.08 -14.71 -12.72
CA GLY A 117 12.12 -14.97 -13.72
C GLY A 117 13.53 -14.47 -13.34
N TYR A 118 13.66 -13.59 -12.33
CA TYR A 118 14.91 -12.86 -12.04
C TYR A 118 15.22 -12.79 -10.53
N GLU A 119 15.71 -13.89 -9.96
CA GLU A 119 15.89 -14.02 -8.50
C GLU A 119 16.90 -13.04 -7.87
N SER A 120 17.97 -12.71 -8.58
CA SER A 120 18.98 -11.74 -8.11
C SER A 120 18.40 -10.32 -8.02
N LEU A 121 17.69 -9.90 -9.08
CA LEU A 121 17.02 -8.60 -9.13
C LEU A 121 15.94 -8.50 -8.05
N ARG A 122 15.18 -9.59 -7.85
CA ARG A 122 14.18 -9.73 -6.78
C ARG A 122 14.79 -9.48 -5.41
N THR A 123 15.88 -10.17 -5.08
CA THR A 123 16.54 -10.04 -3.77
C THR A 123 17.12 -8.66 -3.55
N PHE A 124 17.81 -8.10 -4.55
CA PHE A 124 18.32 -6.74 -4.48
C PHE A 124 17.20 -5.71 -4.23
N ARG A 125 16.11 -5.80 -4.99
CA ARG A 125 14.94 -4.92 -4.83
C ARG A 125 14.32 -5.05 -3.43
N VAL A 126 14.13 -6.28 -2.94
CA VAL A 126 13.60 -6.53 -1.59
C VAL A 126 14.50 -5.89 -0.53
N CYS A 127 15.82 -6.02 -0.64
CA CYS A 127 16.74 -5.37 0.30
C CYS A 127 16.59 -3.85 0.31
N VAL A 128 16.56 -3.20 -0.86
CA VAL A 128 16.39 -1.74 -0.96
C VAL A 128 15.02 -1.32 -0.41
N VAL A 129 13.97 -2.04 -0.78
CA VAL A 129 12.61 -1.78 -0.33
C VAL A 129 12.47 -2.00 1.18
N ALA A 130 13.18 -2.95 1.78
CA ALA A 130 13.11 -3.24 3.22
C ALA A 130 13.76 -2.15 4.09
N VAL A 131 14.75 -1.40 3.57
CA VAL A 131 15.36 -0.27 4.27
C VAL A 131 14.37 0.88 4.44
N LEU A 132 13.54 1.14 3.42
CA LEU A 132 12.58 2.23 3.41
C LEU A 132 11.59 2.23 4.60
N PRO A 133 10.83 1.15 4.89
CA PRO A 133 9.87 1.13 6.00
C PRO A 133 10.56 1.27 7.35
N VAL A 134 11.77 0.72 7.53
CA VAL A 134 12.52 0.88 8.79
C VAL A 134 12.83 2.36 9.05
N LEU A 135 13.40 3.05 8.06
CA LEU A 135 13.70 4.47 8.18
C LEU A 135 12.41 5.31 8.31
N LEU A 136 11.36 4.94 7.57
CA LEU A 136 10.09 5.64 7.61
C LEU A 136 9.42 5.51 8.98
N ILE A 137 9.41 4.33 9.61
CA ILE A 137 8.85 4.14 10.95
C ILE A 137 9.52 5.08 11.94
N ILE A 138 10.85 5.19 11.89
CA ILE A 138 11.60 6.13 12.74
C ILE A 138 11.17 7.58 12.46
N CYS A 139 11.10 7.98 11.18
CA CYS A 139 10.67 9.32 10.80
C CYS A 139 9.24 9.63 11.25
N MET A 140 8.30 8.70 11.08
CA MET A 140 6.90 8.86 11.51
C MET A 140 6.82 9.00 13.04
N THR A 141 7.54 8.17 13.77
CA THR A 141 7.59 8.22 15.24
C THR A 141 8.15 9.55 15.76
N ILE A 142 9.16 10.13 15.08
CA ILE A 142 9.66 11.48 15.41
C ILE A 142 8.64 12.56 15.00
N SER A 143 8.06 12.44 13.81
CA SER A 143 7.09 13.39 13.22
C SER A 143 5.86 13.59 14.09
N GLU A 144 5.36 12.50 14.68
CA GLU A 144 4.15 12.48 15.53
C GLU A 144 4.43 12.82 17.00
N SER A 145 5.69 13.08 17.39
CA SER A 145 5.98 13.59 18.72
C SER A 145 5.29 14.94 18.97
N VAL A 146 4.91 15.21 20.22
CA VAL A 146 4.24 16.46 20.62
C VAL A 146 5.06 17.68 20.15
N THR A 147 6.38 17.65 20.35
CA THR A 147 7.25 18.76 19.94
C THR A 147 7.19 19.04 18.45
N PHE A 148 7.24 18.01 17.60
CA PHE A 148 7.21 18.17 16.14
C PHE A 148 5.82 18.54 15.62
N ARG A 149 4.75 18.04 16.24
CA ARG A 149 3.37 18.36 15.82
C ARG A 149 3.02 19.84 16.02
N PHE A 150 3.42 20.42 17.15
CA PHE A 150 3.04 21.79 17.50
C PHE A 150 4.06 22.87 17.14
N ASN A 151 5.36 22.53 17.06
CA ASN A 151 6.40 23.50 16.71
C ASN A 151 6.87 23.30 15.26
N ARG A 152 5.98 23.52 14.28
CA ARG A 152 6.30 23.27 12.86
C ARG A 152 7.27 24.28 12.24
N HIS A 153 7.29 25.50 12.78
CA HIS A 153 8.06 26.63 12.24
C HIS A 153 9.51 26.66 12.71
N ILE A 154 9.85 25.94 13.78
CA ILE A 154 11.22 25.92 14.29
C ILE A 154 12.10 24.95 13.48
N SER A 155 13.41 25.12 13.61
CA SER A 155 14.38 24.18 13.05
C SER A 155 14.31 22.84 13.76
N VAL A 156 14.62 21.77 13.03
CA VAL A 156 14.69 20.39 13.55
C VAL A 156 15.71 20.30 14.69
N LYS A 157 16.80 21.08 14.64
CA LYS A 157 17.78 21.19 15.73
C LYS A 157 17.16 21.64 17.05
N CYS A 158 16.37 22.72 17.00
CA CYS A 158 15.67 23.25 18.17
C CYS A 158 14.61 22.26 18.67
N ALA A 159 13.82 21.69 17.75
CA ALA A 159 12.81 20.69 18.08
C ALA A 159 13.41 19.43 18.71
N LYS A 160 14.60 19.01 18.27
CA LYS A 160 15.33 17.86 18.83
C LYS A 160 15.82 18.11 20.25
N GLN A 161 16.25 19.33 20.57
CA GLN A 161 16.67 19.70 21.94
C GLN A 161 15.48 19.76 22.91
N LEU A 162 14.32 20.17 22.41
CA LEU A 162 13.05 20.25 23.15
C LEU A 162 12.19 19.00 22.96
N PHE A 163 12.79 17.88 22.57
CA PHE A 163 12.05 16.70 22.16
C PHE A 163 11.30 16.08 23.35
N LYS A 164 9.97 16.12 23.26
CA LYS A 164 9.04 15.50 24.20
C LYS A 164 8.09 14.61 23.41
N PHE A 165 8.01 13.35 23.80
CA PHE A 165 7.02 12.43 23.26
C PHE A 165 5.62 12.74 23.78
N ILE A 166 5.53 13.12 25.06
CA ILE A 166 4.30 13.43 25.79
C ILE A 166 4.60 14.70 26.59
N ASP A 167 3.68 15.67 26.56
CA ASP A 167 3.82 16.93 27.32
C ASP A 167 2.62 17.11 28.27
N PRO A 168 2.73 16.66 29.53
CA PRO A 168 1.62 16.70 30.48
C PRO A 168 1.26 18.11 30.95
N ASP A 169 2.17 19.08 30.82
CA ASP A 169 2.03 20.44 31.37
C ASP A 169 1.22 21.38 30.47
N ARG A 170 0.68 20.89 29.35
CA ARG A 170 0.03 21.72 28.34
C ARG A 170 -1.38 22.17 28.79
N PRO A 171 -1.74 23.47 28.65
CA PRO A 171 -3.08 23.92 28.99
C PRO A 171 -4.14 23.26 28.08
N HIS A 172 -5.26 22.83 28.68
CA HIS A 172 -6.34 22.06 28.01
C HIS A 172 -5.94 20.66 27.51
N TYR A 173 -4.86 20.11 28.04
CA TYR A 173 -4.43 18.75 27.72
C TYR A 173 -5.34 17.69 28.35
N VAL A 174 -5.96 16.87 27.50
CA VAL A 174 -6.69 15.68 27.94
C VAL A 174 -5.84 14.45 27.58
N ALA A 175 -5.03 14.01 28.54
CA ALA A 175 -4.02 12.96 28.36
C ALA A 175 -4.59 11.68 27.74
N LEU A 176 -5.82 11.32 28.11
CA LEU A 176 -6.49 10.09 27.67
C LEU A 176 -7.14 10.18 26.28
N SER A 177 -7.42 11.37 25.74
CA SER A 177 -8.07 11.48 24.42
C SER A 177 -7.06 11.69 23.31
N ASP A 178 -6.19 12.70 23.42
CA ASP A 178 -5.48 13.17 22.22
C ASP A 178 -4.21 12.36 21.94
N GLU A 179 -3.40 12.09 22.97
CA GLU A 179 -2.17 11.31 22.79
C GLU A 179 -2.45 9.83 22.55
N VAL A 180 -3.42 9.27 23.27
CA VAL A 180 -3.80 7.86 23.09
C VAL A 180 -4.33 7.65 21.67
N VAL A 181 -5.17 8.56 21.15
CA VAL A 181 -5.68 8.45 19.78
C VAL A 181 -4.54 8.56 18.76
N VAL A 182 -3.61 9.49 18.94
CA VAL A 182 -2.48 9.68 18.00
C VAL A 182 -1.52 8.48 18.05
N LEU A 183 -1.18 7.99 19.24
CA LEU A 183 -0.36 6.79 19.41
C LEU A 183 -1.04 5.55 18.82
N LEU A 184 -2.36 5.41 18.99
CA LEU A 184 -3.14 4.31 18.42
C LEU A 184 -3.15 4.39 16.90
N ILE A 185 -3.41 5.57 16.32
CA ILE A 185 -3.35 5.78 14.86
C ILE A 185 -1.95 5.45 14.33
N GLN A 186 -0.91 5.94 14.99
CA GLN A 186 0.48 5.69 14.60
C GLN A 186 0.81 4.19 14.69
N THR A 187 0.38 3.51 15.75
CA THR A 187 0.57 2.07 15.92
C THR A 187 -0.13 1.28 14.81
N VAL A 188 -1.38 1.66 14.47
CA VAL A 188 -2.12 1.04 13.37
C VAL A 188 -1.41 1.26 12.03
N LEU A 189 -0.90 2.47 11.76
CA LEU A 189 -0.13 2.75 10.53
C LEU A 189 1.15 1.93 10.44
N VAL A 190 1.92 1.85 11.52
CA VAL A 190 3.16 1.04 11.57
C VAL A 190 2.82 -0.43 11.36
N LEU A 191 1.79 -0.93 12.04
CA LEU A 191 1.35 -2.32 11.90
C LEU A 191 0.92 -2.63 10.46
N VAL A 192 0.18 -1.72 9.83
CA VAL A 192 -0.22 -1.83 8.41
C VAL A 192 1.00 -1.93 7.50
N ILE A 193 2.00 -1.07 7.67
CA ILE A 193 3.22 -1.11 6.85
C ILE A 193 3.96 -2.44 7.06
N VAL A 194 4.16 -2.84 8.32
CA VAL A 194 4.90 -4.06 8.68
C VAL A 194 4.19 -5.31 8.15
N LEU A 195 2.89 -5.44 8.40
CA LEU A 195 2.10 -6.58 7.92
C LEU A 195 2.01 -6.59 6.40
N GLY A 196 1.80 -5.43 5.78
CA GLY A 196 1.75 -5.29 4.32
C GLY A 196 3.04 -5.76 3.65
N TYR A 197 4.19 -5.27 4.09
CA TYR A 197 5.48 -5.72 3.55
C TYR A 197 5.78 -7.18 3.87
N SER A 198 5.52 -7.62 5.10
CA SER A 198 5.77 -9.01 5.52
C SER A 198 4.97 -10.00 4.67
N ARG A 199 3.68 -9.71 4.46
CA ARG A 199 2.81 -10.50 3.57
C ARG A 199 3.34 -10.54 2.15
N ARG A 200 3.65 -9.39 1.55
CA ARG A 200 4.10 -9.35 0.15
C ARG A 200 5.48 -9.98 -0.06
N PHE A 201 6.39 -9.85 0.89
CA PHE A 201 7.68 -10.54 0.83
C PHE A 201 7.50 -12.05 0.96
N LEU A 202 6.63 -12.52 1.86
CA LEU A 202 6.36 -13.95 2.01
C LEU A 202 5.77 -14.55 0.72
N GLU A 203 4.77 -13.89 0.13
CA GLU A 203 4.17 -14.30 -1.15
C GLU A 203 5.17 -14.28 -2.33
N LEU A 204 6.18 -13.41 -2.24
CA LEU A 204 7.24 -13.29 -3.24
C LEU A 204 8.28 -14.43 -3.14
N TYR A 205 8.61 -14.90 -1.94
CA TYR A 205 9.58 -15.98 -1.73
C TYR A 205 8.95 -17.38 -1.70
N HIS A 206 7.72 -17.52 -1.23
CA HIS A 206 7.03 -18.80 -1.10
C HIS A 206 5.84 -18.87 -2.07
N LYS A 207 5.93 -19.76 -3.06
CA LYS A 207 4.82 -20.01 -4.01
C LYS A 207 3.59 -20.57 -3.30
N ASP A 208 3.80 -21.42 -2.28
CA ASP A 208 2.72 -22.01 -1.48
C ASP A 208 1.93 -20.94 -0.71
N ALA A 209 2.61 -19.88 -0.27
CA ALA A 209 1.96 -18.73 0.37
C ALA A 209 1.05 -17.93 -0.59
N ARG A 210 1.18 -18.14 -1.91
CA ARG A 210 0.27 -17.56 -2.90
C ARG A 210 -0.97 -18.42 -3.11
N ALA A 211 -0.78 -19.73 -3.14
CA ALA A 211 -1.86 -20.68 -3.36
C ALA A 211 -2.75 -20.81 -2.12
N ASP A 212 -2.18 -20.64 -0.93
CA ASP A 212 -2.86 -20.86 0.33
C ASP A 212 -2.86 -19.58 1.17
N TYR A 213 -4.02 -18.92 1.22
CA TYR A 213 -4.21 -17.70 2.00
C TYR A 213 -3.97 -17.91 3.51
N HIS A 214 -4.40 -19.06 4.03
CA HIS A 214 -4.22 -19.44 5.43
C HIS A 214 -2.77 -19.82 5.75
N TYR A 215 -1.88 -19.82 4.77
CA TYR A 215 -0.46 -19.95 5.03
C TYR A 215 0.00 -18.86 6.00
N TRP A 216 -0.48 -17.62 5.87
CA TRP A 216 -0.05 -16.51 6.72
C TRP A 216 -0.56 -16.63 8.16
N SER A 217 -1.85 -16.95 8.33
CA SER A 217 -2.45 -17.16 9.65
C SER A 217 -1.80 -18.34 10.36
N ARG A 218 -1.63 -19.48 9.68
CA ARG A 218 -0.94 -20.66 10.23
C ARG A 218 0.51 -20.37 10.55
N TRP A 219 1.26 -19.72 9.66
CA TRP A 219 2.66 -19.41 9.89
C TRP A 219 2.84 -18.47 11.08
N SER A 220 2.04 -17.41 11.18
CA SER A 220 2.11 -16.46 12.30
C SER A 220 1.65 -17.09 13.62
N LEU A 221 0.56 -17.86 13.62
CA LEU A 221 0.09 -18.63 14.77
C LEU A 221 1.13 -19.67 15.22
N GLN A 222 1.73 -20.42 14.30
CA GLN A 222 2.76 -21.40 14.60
C GLN A 222 4.00 -20.74 15.21
N ARG A 223 4.36 -19.54 14.75
CA ARG A 223 5.52 -18.81 15.28
C ARG A 223 5.25 -18.15 16.63
N LEU A 224 4.00 -17.73 16.91
CA LEU A 224 3.59 -17.10 18.17
C LEU A 224 3.20 -18.12 19.26
N LEU A 225 2.53 -19.21 18.87
CA LEU A 225 1.95 -20.19 19.80
C LEU A 225 2.68 -21.55 19.78
N GLY A 226 3.61 -21.78 18.85
CA GLY A 226 4.41 -23.02 18.81
C GLY A 226 3.56 -24.29 18.67
N GLU A 227 3.93 -25.32 19.43
CA GLU A 227 3.30 -26.66 19.43
C GLU A 227 1.80 -26.65 19.82
N LEU A 228 1.33 -25.61 20.51
CA LEU A 228 -0.09 -25.47 20.89
C LEU A 228 -1.00 -25.30 19.65
N ALA A 229 -0.46 -24.75 18.56
CA ALA A 229 -1.20 -24.63 17.30
C ALA A 229 -1.31 -25.98 16.58
N GLU A 230 -0.25 -26.81 16.62
CA GLU A 230 -0.13 -28.03 15.81
C GLU A 230 -1.15 -29.12 16.22
N ASN A 231 -1.52 -29.19 17.49
CA ASN A 231 -2.54 -30.12 17.99
C ASN A 231 -3.98 -29.72 17.64
N ASN A 232 -4.25 -28.43 17.39
CA ASN A 232 -5.58 -27.92 17.02
C ASN A 232 -5.71 -27.58 15.53
N SER A 233 -4.62 -27.53 14.76
CA SER A 233 -4.60 -27.12 13.36
C SER A 233 -4.75 -28.27 12.35
N ARG A 234 -4.97 -29.52 12.80
CA ARG A 234 -5.37 -30.59 11.87
C ARG A 234 -6.76 -30.30 11.31
N PRO A 235 -6.98 -30.58 10.03
CA PRO A 235 -7.74 -29.67 9.20
C PRO A 235 -9.25 -29.89 9.33
N ARG A 236 -9.98 -28.88 9.83
CA ARG A 236 -11.42 -28.68 9.57
C ARG A 236 -11.65 -28.27 8.10
N TRP A 237 -10.96 -28.91 7.16
CA TRP A 237 -10.98 -28.63 5.72
C TRP A 237 -12.07 -29.39 4.98
N ASN A 238 -13.12 -29.71 5.70
CA ASN A 238 -14.36 -30.19 5.15
C ASN A 238 -15.24 -28.99 4.78
N HIS A 239 -14.71 -28.03 4.01
CA HIS A 239 -15.44 -26.83 3.59
C HIS A 239 -16.64 -27.18 2.68
N CYS A 240 -16.49 -28.26 1.90
CA CYS A 240 -17.58 -28.85 1.12
C CYS A 240 -18.58 -29.62 2.01
N LEU A 241 -18.15 -30.11 3.18
CA LEU A 241 -18.98 -30.81 4.15
C LEU A 241 -19.72 -29.83 5.08
N SER A 242 -19.15 -28.66 5.38
CA SER A 242 -19.77 -27.63 6.24
C SER A 242 -20.92 -26.89 5.56
N LEU A 243 -20.85 -26.70 4.24
CA LEU A 243 -21.99 -26.19 3.45
C LEU A 243 -23.14 -27.22 3.36
N GLU A 244 -22.81 -28.51 3.32
CA GLU A 244 -23.79 -29.61 3.37
C GLU A 244 -24.38 -29.74 4.80
N GLU A 245 -23.58 -29.59 5.86
CA GLU A 245 -24.07 -29.54 7.25
C GLU A 245 -24.96 -28.33 7.54
N LEU A 246 -24.66 -27.16 6.96
CA LEU A 246 -25.53 -25.98 6.98
C LEU A 246 -26.88 -26.23 6.28
N ARG A 247 -26.91 -27.13 5.29
CA ARG A 247 -28.11 -27.52 4.56
C ARG A 247 -28.95 -28.55 5.33
N ILE A 248 -28.30 -29.40 6.14
CA ILE A 248 -28.93 -30.54 6.82
C ILE A 248 -29.40 -30.19 8.24
N SER A 249 -28.70 -29.32 8.98
CA SER A 249 -29.08 -28.97 10.35
C SER A 249 -30.29 -28.02 10.34
N LYS A 250 -31.50 -28.52 10.62
CA LYS A 250 -32.75 -27.77 10.46
C LYS A 250 -33.28 -27.11 11.74
N ASP A 251 -32.77 -27.46 12.93
CA ASP A 251 -33.52 -27.26 14.18
C ASP A 251 -32.88 -26.43 15.33
N ASP A 252 -31.67 -25.83 15.24
CA ASP A 252 -31.20 -24.83 16.25
C ASP A 252 -29.87 -24.12 15.83
N PRO A 253 -29.38 -23.08 16.55
CA PRO A 253 -29.87 -21.70 16.65
C PRO A 253 -29.27 -20.80 15.53
N THR A 254 -29.97 -19.72 15.19
CA THR A 254 -29.60 -18.78 14.10
C THR A 254 -28.24 -18.12 14.29
N VAL A 255 -27.77 -17.90 15.52
CA VAL A 255 -26.52 -17.18 15.82
C VAL A 255 -25.29 -17.94 15.35
N ASP A 256 -25.22 -19.25 15.59
CA ASP A 256 -24.05 -20.06 15.19
C ASP A 256 -23.92 -20.15 13.66
N ARG A 257 -25.06 -20.18 12.94
CA ARG A 257 -25.06 -20.07 11.48
C ARG A 257 -24.57 -18.70 11.01
N TRP A 258 -24.96 -17.61 11.67
CA TRP A 258 -24.48 -16.28 11.33
C TRP A 258 -22.98 -16.11 11.62
N ILE A 259 -22.48 -16.67 12.71
CA ILE A 259 -21.04 -16.66 13.03
C ILE A 259 -20.27 -17.45 11.97
N LEU A 260 -20.71 -18.67 11.64
CA LEU A 260 -20.07 -19.48 10.60
C LEU A 260 -20.16 -18.82 9.22
N ALA A 261 -21.31 -18.24 8.88
CA ALA A 261 -21.49 -17.51 7.62
C ALA A 261 -20.61 -16.26 7.57
N LEU A 262 -20.46 -15.53 8.67
CA LEU A 262 -19.55 -14.40 8.78
C LEU A 262 -18.10 -14.85 8.65
N ASP A 263 -17.70 -15.95 9.29
CA ASP A 263 -16.35 -16.49 9.20
C ASP A 263 -16.01 -16.85 7.74
N ILE A 264 -16.89 -17.62 7.08
CA ILE A 264 -16.79 -17.95 5.65
C ILE A 264 -16.77 -16.69 4.78
N TRP A 265 -17.64 -15.71 5.04
CA TRP A 265 -17.67 -14.45 4.29
C TRP A 265 -16.40 -13.63 4.50
N THR A 266 -15.90 -13.53 5.73
CA THR A 266 -14.67 -12.82 6.03
C THR A 266 -13.49 -13.51 5.39
N GLU A 267 -13.45 -14.84 5.38
CA GLU A 267 -12.43 -15.61 4.69
C GLU A 267 -12.48 -15.36 3.18
N LEU A 268 -13.63 -15.57 2.54
CA LEU A 268 -13.83 -15.35 1.10
C LEU A 268 -13.52 -13.90 0.67
N ILE A 269 -13.93 -12.91 1.47
CA ILE A 269 -13.57 -11.53 1.22
C ILE A 269 -12.07 -11.36 1.41
N SER A 270 -11.50 -11.82 2.51
CA SER A 270 -10.09 -11.58 2.85
C SER A 270 -9.10 -12.20 1.85
N THR A 271 -9.52 -13.28 1.18
CA THR A 271 -8.79 -13.95 0.10
C THR A 271 -9.02 -13.31 -1.27
N SER A 272 -10.07 -12.49 -1.41
CA SER A 272 -10.42 -11.86 -2.69
C SER A 272 -9.41 -10.78 -3.10
N PHE A 273 -9.24 -10.61 -4.41
CA PHE A 273 -8.47 -9.50 -4.94
C PHE A 273 -9.15 -8.15 -4.63
N LEU A 274 -10.48 -8.13 -4.56
CA LEU A 274 -11.25 -6.96 -4.16
C LEU A 274 -10.83 -6.44 -2.78
N TRP A 275 -10.56 -7.33 -1.83
CA TRP A 275 -10.10 -6.95 -0.50
C TRP A 275 -8.74 -6.26 -0.51
N GLU A 276 -7.83 -6.71 -1.37
CA GLU A 276 -6.54 -6.04 -1.55
C GLU A 276 -6.74 -4.59 -2.03
N ILE A 277 -7.68 -4.36 -2.95
CA ILE A 277 -7.99 -3.01 -3.43
C ILE A 277 -8.74 -2.19 -2.40
N ILE A 278 -9.64 -2.77 -1.63
CA ILE A 278 -10.33 -2.08 -0.54
C ILE A 278 -9.30 -1.57 0.46
N TRP A 279 -8.37 -2.43 0.89
CA TRP A 279 -7.28 -2.02 1.77
C TRP A 279 -6.37 -0.99 1.14
N LEU A 280 -6.04 -1.15 -0.14
CA LEU A 280 -5.22 -0.20 -0.85
C LEU A 280 -5.87 1.18 -0.97
N GLY A 281 -7.14 1.20 -1.34
CA GLY A 281 -7.97 2.40 -1.39
C GLY A 281 -8.09 3.03 -0.01
N PHE A 282 -8.30 2.22 1.02
CA PHE A 282 -8.29 2.68 2.41
C PHE A 282 -6.95 3.32 2.78
N TYR A 283 -5.81 2.68 2.52
CA TYR A 283 -4.49 3.24 2.83
C TYR A 283 -4.21 4.54 2.09
N PHE A 284 -4.62 4.60 0.82
CA PHE A 284 -4.47 5.78 -0.01
C PHE A 284 -5.34 6.93 0.52
N VAL A 285 -6.64 6.69 0.72
CA VAL A 285 -7.59 7.70 1.23
C VAL A 285 -7.20 8.15 2.63
N PHE A 286 -6.78 7.22 3.49
CA PHE A 286 -6.31 7.53 4.83
C PHE A 286 -5.03 8.38 4.79
N GLY A 287 -4.05 8.02 3.97
CA GLY A 287 -2.84 8.81 3.76
C GLY A 287 -3.14 10.21 3.23
N MET A 288 -4.00 10.30 2.22
CA MET A 288 -4.46 11.57 1.64
C MET A 288 -5.23 12.42 2.63
N GLY A 289 -6.11 11.83 3.44
CA GLY A 289 -6.84 12.52 4.50
C GLY A 289 -5.89 13.11 5.55
N ASN A 290 -4.87 12.35 5.99
CA ASN A 290 -3.85 12.86 6.90
C ASN A 290 -3.01 13.97 6.28
N PHE A 291 -2.64 13.84 5.01
CA PHE A 291 -1.92 14.89 4.29
C PHE A 291 -2.78 16.16 4.13
N TRP A 292 -4.05 16.01 3.79
CA TRP A 292 -4.99 17.11 3.63
C TRP A 292 -5.26 17.82 4.95
N LYS A 293 -5.52 17.07 6.03
CA LYS A 293 -5.64 17.62 7.39
C LYS A 293 -4.38 18.38 7.78
N PHE A 294 -3.20 17.81 7.54
CA PHE A 294 -1.94 18.50 7.79
C PHE A 294 -1.80 19.81 7.01
N TYR A 295 -2.22 19.82 5.74
CA TYR A 295 -2.22 21.02 4.90
C TYR A 295 -3.17 22.09 5.45
N LEU A 296 -4.39 21.71 5.84
CA LEU A 296 -5.38 22.63 6.43
C LEU A 296 -4.91 23.18 7.79
N ASP A 297 -4.30 22.35 8.64
CA ASP A 297 -3.79 22.75 9.95
C ASP A 297 -2.55 23.67 9.85
N THR A 298 -1.91 23.73 8.68
CA THR A 298 -0.77 24.62 8.45
C THR A 298 -1.32 25.95 7.95
N ASP A 299 -1.66 26.82 8.90
CA ASP A 299 -2.14 28.17 8.63
C ASP A 299 -1.21 28.88 7.62
N LEU A 300 -1.69 29.08 6.39
CA LEU A 300 -0.95 29.61 5.23
C LEU A 300 -0.51 31.08 5.40
N THR A 301 -0.81 31.68 6.55
CA THR A 301 -0.55 33.09 6.85
C THR A 301 0.93 33.40 7.11
N HIS A 302 1.75 32.41 7.47
CA HIS A 302 3.20 32.60 7.53
C HIS A 302 3.84 32.25 6.19
N ARG A 303 4.35 33.27 5.46
CA ARG A 303 5.20 33.12 4.28
C ARG A 303 6.32 32.13 4.58
N MET A 304 6.14 30.88 4.22
CA MET A 304 7.24 29.95 4.15
C MET A 304 8.02 30.29 2.90
N ASP A 305 9.25 30.77 3.07
CA ASP A 305 10.19 30.83 1.96
C ASP A 305 10.33 29.40 1.43
N ALA A 306 9.88 29.19 0.20
CA ALA A 306 9.89 27.87 -0.44
C ALA A 306 11.33 27.38 -0.51
N ASN A 307 11.71 26.54 0.44
CA ASN A 307 13.05 25.98 0.47
C ASN A 307 13.19 25.00 -0.71
N PHE A 308 14.37 24.95 -1.31
CA PHE A 308 14.73 24.10 -2.45
C PHE A 308 14.22 22.65 -2.34
N GLY A 309 14.19 22.08 -1.12
CA GLY A 309 13.67 20.73 -0.87
C GLY A 309 12.18 20.56 -1.17
N GLN A 310 11.34 21.58 -0.94
CA GLN A 310 9.91 21.54 -1.24
C GLN A 310 9.64 21.59 -2.76
N VAL A 311 10.45 22.38 -3.48
CA VAL A 311 10.37 22.49 -4.94
C VAL A 311 10.82 21.20 -5.62
N ILE A 312 11.92 20.59 -5.16
CA ILE A 312 12.37 19.27 -5.65
C ILE A 312 11.28 18.22 -5.47
N LEU A 313 10.58 18.25 -4.34
CA LEU A 313 9.53 17.30 -4.04
C LEU A 313 8.34 17.42 -4.99
N LEU A 314 7.89 18.65 -5.26
CA LEU A 314 6.87 18.92 -6.27
C LEU A 314 7.33 18.51 -7.67
N ILE A 315 8.58 18.79 -8.03
CA ILE A 315 9.16 18.39 -9.32
C ILE A 315 9.19 16.87 -9.46
N LEU A 316 9.59 16.12 -8.43
CA LEU A 316 9.61 14.66 -8.47
C LEU A 316 8.21 14.06 -8.67
N VAL A 317 7.19 14.65 -8.04
CA VAL A 317 5.78 14.29 -8.30
C VAL A 317 5.38 14.61 -9.73
N CYS A 318 5.72 15.81 -10.25
CA CYS A 318 5.45 16.17 -11.64
C CYS A 318 6.13 15.23 -12.64
N ILE A 319 7.36 14.77 -12.37
CA ILE A 319 8.06 13.81 -13.22
C ILE A 319 7.29 12.48 -13.28
N LEU A 320 6.68 12.02 -12.18
CA LEU A 320 5.84 10.81 -12.19
C LEU A 320 4.62 10.97 -13.11
N PHE A 321 3.96 12.13 -13.08
CA PHE A 321 2.84 12.44 -13.98
C PHE A 321 3.29 12.56 -15.44
N LEU A 322 4.45 13.17 -15.70
CA LEU A 322 5.02 13.27 -17.05
C LEU A 322 5.41 11.89 -17.59
N SER A 323 6.05 11.04 -16.78
CA SER A 323 6.36 9.66 -17.16
C SER A 323 5.09 8.88 -17.50
N ALA A 324 4.02 9.06 -16.73
CA ALA A 324 2.70 8.47 -17.01
C ALA A 324 2.09 8.99 -18.31
N TRP A 325 2.17 10.30 -18.53
CA TRP A 325 1.68 10.95 -19.74
C TRP A 325 2.42 10.47 -20.99
N VAL A 326 3.74 10.40 -20.95
CA VAL A 326 4.58 9.93 -22.07
C VAL A 326 4.28 8.46 -22.39
N ALA A 327 4.18 7.60 -21.39
CA ALA A 327 3.83 6.20 -21.59
C ALA A 327 2.43 6.03 -22.24
N SER A 328 1.46 6.86 -21.85
CA SER A 328 0.13 6.88 -22.47
C SER A 328 0.15 7.41 -23.91
N SER A 329 1.01 8.40 -24.20
CA SER A 329 1.13 9.05 -25.51
C SER A 329 1.86 8.18 -26.53
N CYS A 330 2.89 7.44 -26.11
CA CYS A 330 3.57 6.46 -26.97
C CYS A 330 2.63 5.34 -27.45
N LYS A 331 1.58 5.02 -26.68
CA LYS A 331 0.54 4.06 -27.09
C LYS A 331 -0.30 4.57 -28.27
N CYS A 332 -0.66 5.85 -28.30
CA CYS A 332 -1.34 6.45 -29.45
C CYS A 332 -0.45 6.46 -30.69
N PHE A 333 0.85 6.73 -30.51
CA PHE A 333 1.81 6.75 -31.60
C PHE A 333 2.04 5.35 -32.20
N PHE A 334 2.17 4.31 -31.37
CA PHE A 334 2.35 2.93 -31.85
C PHE A 334 1.09 2.38 -32.53
N ASN A 335 -0.11 2.72 -32.03
CA ASN A 335 -1.36 2.36 -32.70
C ASN A 335 -1.50 3.08 -34.06
N ALA A 336 -1.08 4.34 -34.15
CA ALA A 336 -1.07 5.08 -35.42
C ALA A 336 -0.10 4.45 -36.44
N LEU A 337 1.10 4.02 -36.00
CA LEU A 337 2.07 3.30 -36.83
C LEU A 337 1.57 1.93 -37.28
N SER A 338 0.92 1.15 -36.41
CA SER A 338 0.37 -0.16 -36.78
C SER A 338 -0.77 -0.09 -37.80
N ASN A 339 -1.45 1.05 -37.91
CA ASN A 339 -2.48 1.28 -38.91
C ASN A 339 -1.91 1.73 -40.27
N LEU A 340 -0.66 2.19 -40.32
CA LEU A 340 0.04 2.55 -41.57
C LEU A 340 0.63 1.34 -42.29
N ASP A 341 0.84 0.23 -41.59
CA ASP A 341 1.43 -1.01 -42.14
C ASP A 341 0.40 -2.02 -42.68
N LYS A 342 -0.89 -1.66 -42.72
CA LYS A 342 -1.90 -2.49 -43.40
C LYS A 342 -1.81 -2.25 -44.91
N PRO A 343 -1.46 -3.26 -45.72
CA PRO A 343 -1.50 -3.12 -47.17
C PRO A 343 -2.94 -2.82 -47.61
N MET A 344 -3.11 -1.81 -48.45
CA MET A 344 -4.38 -1.45 -49.09
C MET A 344 -4.95 -2.59 -49.94
#